data_AF-A0A956TAU2-F1
#
_entry.id   AF-A0A956TAU2-F1
#
_cell.length_a   1.000
_cell.length_b   1.000
_cell.length_c   1.000
_cell.angle_alpha   90.00
_cell.angle_beta   90.00
_cell.angle_gamma   90.00
#
_symmetry.space_group_name_H-M   'P 1'
#
loop_
_entity.id
_entity.type
_entity.pdbx_description
1 polymer ?
#
loop_
_entity_poly.entity_id
_entity_poly.type
_entity_poly.pdbx_seq_one_letter_code
_entity_poly.pdbx_strand_id
1 'polypeptide(L)'
;MARSCVEEGGDASRRALSETLQRLSGFHKQMMRDYDDARLTRWRTSLFRQVDPQVKNQFKLFREGIEQVNRYFKDPKNDHLVRGAGSLRASSEALLDLFDELRREEESFPTYSESPYLHRLAYLVIGVADATLPREALAPYLDWFSHQTERAVVDLKSYLKGAAENAAVAETTNAMEAPLKAMAASLAELRQAYKKESVSGLKAAKDKLLEQGKLLAQLHKQLLERLAPSVACPRCGASSPPGSRQCTACSSRLPSLPGGPPSSLDMMAGPAPSKPRFAYVVRLEEAVAAYLDDPNAFAQLSEVLDWFAGNVRQASQALKAAKAPDSYPSPELQAQSEKARALLEEGGRMMDRAVEDFEAFQRSRERSALERGLEGVLAGADKIGESQQLLK
;
A
#
# COMPACT_ATOMS: atom_id res chain seq x y z
N MET A 1 -7.12 -9.82 31.60
CA MET A 1 -6.33 -11.08 31.61
C MET A 1 -5.59 -11.32 32.91
N ALA A 2 -4.65 -10.47 33.34
CA ALA A 2 -3.94 -10.66 34.62
C ALA A 2 -4.91 -10.74 35.83
N ARG A 3 -5.96 -9.92 35.87
CA ARG A 3 -7.03 -10.00 36.89
C ARG A 3 -7.80 -11.32 36.84
N SER A 4 -8.24 -11.77 35.67
CA SER A 4 -8.90 -13.08 35.50
C SER A 4 -7.99 -14.26 35.87
N CYS A 5 -6.66 -14.17 35.70
CA CYS A 5 -5.74 -15.20 36.22
C CYS A 5 -5.65 -15.25 37.75
N VAL A 6 -5.93 -14.13 38.43
CA VAL A 6 -6.00 -14.04 39.89
C VAL A 6 -7.37 -14.48 40.41
N GLU A 7 -8.42 -14.13 39.68
CA GLU A 7 -9.82 -14.32 40.10
C GLU A 7 -10.38 -15.71 39.74
N GLU A 8 -10.01 -16.28 38.59
CA GLU A 8 -10.61 -17.52 38.07
C GLU A 8 -9.66 -18.73 38.20
N GLY A 9 -8.35 -18.52 38.41
CA GLY A 9 -7.37 -19.55 38.77
C GLY A 9 -7.15 -20.73 37.80
N GLY A 10 -7.92 -20.83 36.72
CA GLY A 10 -7.94 -21.99 35.83
C GLY A 10 -6.77 -22.07 34.84
N ASP A 11 -6.44 -23.29 34.42
CA ASP A 11 -5.39 -23.58 33.43
C ASP A 11 -5.60 -22.85 32.09
N ALA A 12 -6.85 -22.62 31.69
CA ALA A 12 -7.20 -21.86 30.49
C ALA A 12 -6.72 -20.40 30.57
N SER A 13 -6.98 -19.72 31.69
CA SER A 13 -6.56 -18.33 31.92
C SER A 13 -5.03 -18.22 31.98
N ARG A 14 -4.36 -19.20 32.64
CA ARG A 14 -2.89 -19.28 32.68
C ARG A 14 -2.28 -19.49 31.29
N ARG A 15 -2.87 -20.37 30.46
CA ARG A 15 -2.42 -20.60 29.08
C ARG A 15 -2.57 -19.34 28.22
N ALA A 16 -3.74 -18.70 28.27
CA ALA A 16 -4.00 -17.47 27.51
C ALA A 16 -3.06 -16.32 27.92
N LEU A 17 -2.72 -16.20 29.21
CA LEU A 17 -1.74 -15.23 29.69
C LEU A 17 -0.34 -15.54 29.14
N SER A 18 0.08 -16.81 29.17
CA SER A 18 1.38 -17.24 28.64
C SER A 18 1.52 -16.92 27.14
N GLU A 19 0.53 -17.26 26.32
CA GLU A 19 0.49 -16.94 24.89
C GLU A 19 0.55 -15.43 24.64
N THR A 20 -0.14 -14.64 25.46
CA THR A 20 -0.11 -13.18 25.38
C THR A 20 1.26 -12.62 25.69
N LEU A 21 1.96 -13.14 26.69
CA LEU A 21 3.34 -12.73 27.01
C LEU A 21 4.33 -13.12 25.89
N GLN A 22 4.13 -14.26 25.23
CA GLN A 22 4.93 -14.64 24.07
C GLN A 22 4.75 -13.65 22.91
N ARG A 23 3.50 -13.29 22.59
CA ARG A 23 3.20 -12.26 21.57
C ARG A 23 3.80 -10.91 21.93
N LEU A 24 3.64 -10.46 23.18
CA LEU A 24 4.21 -9.20 23.66
C LEU A 24 5.75 -9.20 23.58
N SER A 25 6.40 -10.32 23.90
CA SER A 25 7.85 -10.46 23.78
C SER A 25 8.31 -10.38 22.32
N GLY A 26 7.58 -11.03 21.41
CA GLY A 26 7.81 -10.92 19.95
C GLY A 26 7.66 -9.49 19.45
N PHE A 27 6.55 -8.83 19.79
CA PHE A 27 6.29 -7.44 19.44
C PHE A 27 7.36 -6.50 19.98
N HIS A 28 7.73 -6.63 21.26
CA HIS A 28 8.78 -5.82 21.87
C HIS A 28 10.14 -5.97 21.15
N LYS A 29 10.52 -7.20 20.77
CA LYS A 29 11.76 -7.43 20.01
C LYS A 29 11.71 -6.76 18.63
N GLN A 30 10.56 -6.80 17.95
CA GLN A 30 10.40 -6.14 16.66
C GLN A 30 10.50 -4.63 16.81
N MET A 31 9.75 -4.05 17.75
CA MET A 31 9.75 -2.61 18.03
C MET A 31 11.15 -2.07 18.37
N MET A 32 11.95 -2.81 19.16
CA MET A 32 13.34 -2.42 19.43
C MET A 32 14.20 -2.41 18.15
N ARG A 33 14.05 -3.42 17.27
CA ARG A 33 14.78 -3.48 16.00
C ARG A 33 14.41 -2.31 15.10
N ASP A 34 13.11 -2.08 14.93
CA ASP A 34 12.61 -0.97 14.11
C ASP A 34 13.12 0.38 14.64
N TYR A 35 13.16 0.56 15.96
CA TYR A 35 13.74 1.75 16.59
C TYR A 35 15.25 1.88 16.35
N ASP A 36 16.02 0.79 16.50
CA ASP A 36 17.45 0.79 16.26
C ASP A 36 17.79 1.10 14.79
N ASP A 37 17.01 0.57 13.85
CA ASP A 37 17.13 0.85 12.42
C ASP A 37 16.77 2.30 12.10
N ALA A 38 15.65 2.79 12.65
CA ALA A 38 15.23 4.17 12.48
C ALA A 38 16.28 5.16 13.04
N ARG A 39 16.93 4.81 14.15
CA ARG A 39 17.99 5.61 14.79
C ARG A 39 19.19 5.89 13.89
N LEU A 40 19.49 5.02 12.92
CA LEU A 40 20.57 5.28 11.94
C LEU A 40 20.24 6.47 11.04
N THR A 41 18.97 6.70 10.80
CA THR A 41 18.47 7.71 9.87
C THR A 41 17.83 8.92 10.54
N ARG A 42 17.91 9.02 11.87
CA ARG A 42 17.36 10.15 12.63
C ARG A 42 18.44 11.15 13.03
N TRP A 43 18.21 12.42 12.74
CA TRP A 43 19.14 13.51 13.09
C TRP A 43 19.43 13.52 14.59
N ARG A 44 20.71 13.65 14.95
CA ARG A 44 21.19 13.69 16.34
C ARG A 44 21.01 15.07 16.96
N THR A 45 19.76 15.54 16.97
CA THR A 45 19.32 16.79 17.62
C THR A 45 19.52 16.73 19.15
N SER A 46 19.34 17.87 19.82
CA SER A 46 19.38 17.92 21.28
C SER A 46 18.29 17.03 21.91
N LEU A 47 17.05 17.10 21.38
CA LEU A 47 15.93 16.28 21.86
C LEU A 47 16.26 14.80 21.68
N PHE A 48 16.74 14.39 20.50
CA PHE A 48 17.06 13.00 20.25
C PHE A 48 18.13 12.46 21.23
N ARG A 49 19.17 13.25 21.52
CA ARG A 49 20.22 12.85 22.50
C ARG A 49 19.67 12.69 23.90
N GLN A 50 18.65 13.46 24.27
CA GLN A 50 17.97 13.37 25.56
C GLN A 50 16.99 12.19 25.62
N VAL A 51 16.25 11.94 24.54
CA VAL A 51 15.17 10.95 24.47
C VAL A 51 15.70 9.54 24.19
N ASP A 52 16.76 9.36 23.38
CA ASP A 52 17.27 8.03 23.01
C ASP A 52 17.64 7.15 24.22
N PRO A 53 18.35 7.66 25.25
CA PRO A 53 18.60 6.88 26.47
C PRO A 53 17.31 6.52 27.22
N GLN A 54 16.30 7.39 27.19
CA GLN A 54 15.02 7.16 27.85
C GLN A 54 14.23 6.06 27.14
N VAL A 55 14.14 6.10 25.81
CA VAL A 55 13.49 5.04 25.01
C VAL A 55 14.16 3.68 25.29
N LYS A 56 15.49 3.62 25.28
CA LYS A 56 16.24 2.40 25.62
C LYS A 56 15.94 1.90 27.02
N ASN A 57 15.86 2.80 27.99
CA ASN A 57 15.49 2.44 29.35
C ASN A 57 14.03 1.92 29.42
N GLN A 58 13.09 2.52 28.69
CA GLN A 58 11.71 2.05 28.66
C GLN A 58 11.58 0.67 28.00
N PHE A 59 12.32 0.38 26.93
CA PHE A 59 12.38 -0.98 26.38
C PHE A 59 12.93 -1.99 27.41
N LYS A 60 13.96 -1.61 28.17
CA LYS A 60 14.47 -2.46 29.26
C LYS A 60 13.38 -2.72 30.31
N LEU A 61 12.68 -1.69 30.78
CA LEU A 61 11.59 -1.80 31.76
C LEU A 61 10.39 -2.60 31.24
N PHE A 62 10.08 -2.48 29.95
CA PHE A 62 9.05 -3.26 29.29
C PHE A 62 9.41 -4.75 29.33
N ARG A 63 10.64 -5.11 28.93
CA ARG A 63 11.13 -6.50 28.99
C ARG A 63 11.11 -7.04 30.42
N GLU A 64 11.61 -6.28 31.39
CA GLU A 64 11.57 -6.64 32.81
C GLU A 64 10.13 -6.84 33.31
N GLY A 65 9.18 -6.04 32.82
CA GLY A 65 7.75 -6.23 33.03
C GLY A 65 7.25 -7.60 32.53
N ILE A 66 7.60 -8.00 31.30
CA ILE A 66 7.27 -9.33 30.76
C ILE A 66 7.87 -10.44 31.64
N GLU A 67 9.15 -10.31 32.00
CA GLU A 67 9.85 -11.28 32.85
C GLU A 67 9.19 -11.39 34.23
N GLN A 68 8.76 -10.28 34.81
CA GLN A 68 8.08 -10.26 36.10
C GLN A 68 6.70 -10.93 36.02
N VAL A 69 5.90 -10.71 34.97
CA VAL A 69 4.64 -11.45 34.78
C VAL A 69 4.94 -12.94 34.59
N ASN A 70 5.98 -13.30 33.83
CA ASN A 70 6.37 -14.70 33.62
C ASN A 70 6.80 -15.42 34.91
N ARG A 71 7.33 -14.71 35.91
CA ARG A 71 7.67 -15.30 37.21
C ARG A 71 6.45 -15.87 37.93
N TYR A 72 5.25 -15.36 37.69
CA TYR A 72 4.00 -15.89 38.26
C TYR A 72 3.79 -17.39 37.93
N PHE A 73 4.27 -17.87 36.79
CA PHE A 73 4.14 -19.29 36.43
C PHE A 73 5.04 -20.21 37.26
N LYS A 74 6.11 -19.67 37.86
CA LYS A 74 7.05 -20.41 38.71
C LYS A 74 6.80 -20.16 40.21
N ASP A 75 6.40 -18.94 40.56
CA ASP A 75 6.07 -18.50 41.91
C ASP A 75 4.70 -17.79 41.84
N PRO A 76 3.58 -18.45 42.19
CA PRO A 76 2.21 -17.97 41.92
C PRO A 76 1.78 -16.87 42.92
N LYS A 77 2.61 -15.84 43.09
CA LYS A 77 2.29 -14.65 43.87
C LYS A 77 1.68 -13.58 42.98
N ASN A 78 0.52 -13.08 43.36
CA ASN A 78 -0.19 -12.01 42.65
C ASN A 78 0.66 -10.74 42.49
N ASP A 79 1.60 -10.49 43.40
CA ASP A 79 2.54 -9.38 43.33
C ASP A 79 3.37 -9.40 42.02
N HIS A 80 3.72 -10.58 41.48
CA HIS A 80 4.38 -10.70 40.18
C HIS A 80 3.50 -10.19 39.03
N LEU A 81 2.22 -10.53 39.03
CA LEU A 81 1.26 -10.08 38.01
C LEU A 81 1.03 -8.57 38.12
N VAL A 82 0.80 -8.06 39.34
CA VAL A 82 0.51 -6.63 39.56
C VAL A 82 1.71 -5.77 39.19
N ARG A 83 2.91 -6.10 39.69
CA ARG A 83 4.12 -5.33 39.37
C ARG A 83 4.49 -5.43 37.90
N GLY A 84 4.44 -6.64 37.33
CA GLY A 84 4.79 -6.85 35.92
C GLY A 84 3.83 -6.13 34.97
N ALA A 85 2.51 -6.26 35.17
CA ALA A 85 1.51 -5.57 34.36
C ALA A 85 1.57 -4.05 34.54
N GLY A 86 1.81 -3.58 35.78
CA GLY A 86 2.04 -2.15 36.05
C GLY A 86 3.25 -1.59 35.31
N SER A 87 4.38 -2.31 35.33
CA SER A 87 5.59 -1.93 34.60
C SER A 87 5.38 -1.92 33.09
N LEU A 88 4.69 -2.93 32.54
CA LEU A 88 4.36 -2.99 31.11
C LEU A 88 3.49 -1.81 30.69
N ARG A 89 2.48 -1.45 31.48
CA ARG A 89 1.62 -0.31 31.19
C ARG A 89 2.41 1.00 31.24
N ALA A 90 3.12 1.26 32.33
CA ALA A 90 3.85 2.51 32.52
C ALA A 90 4.94 2.70 31.45
N SER A 91 5.68 1.64 31.10
CA SER A 91 6.69 1.70 30.05
C SER A 91 6.08 1.88 28.65
N SER A 92 4.91 1.30 28.38
CA SER A 92 4.19 1.53 27.11
C SER A 92 3.73 2.98 26.97
N GLU A 93 3.11 3.53 28.02
CA GLU A 93 2.64 4.92 28.04
C GLU A 93 3.84 5.88 27.85
N ALA A 94 4.94 5.66 28.56
CA ALA A 94 6.16 6.45 28.40
C ALA A 94 6.78 6.34 27.00
N LEU A 95 6.77 5.14 26.37
CA LEU A 95 7.26 4.99 25.00
C LEU A 95 6.41 5.77 24.00
N LEU A 96 5.08 5.78 24.14
CA LEU A 96 4.18 6.54 23.29
C LEU A 96 4.46 8.04 23.41
N ASP A 97 4.60 8.56 24.63
CA ASP A 97 4.90 9.97 24.87
C ASP A 97 6.24 10.37 24.23
N LEU A 98 7.30 9.57 24.44
CA LEU A 98 8.61 9.81 23.86
C LEU A 98 8.59 9.75 22.32
N PHE A 99 7.86 8.81 21.72
CA PHE A 99 7.73 8.74 20.26
C PHE A 99 6.92 9.90 19.69
N ASP A 100 5.90 10.39 20.40
CA ASP A 100 5.15 11.57 20.00
C ASP A 100 6.01 12.84 20.06
N GLU A 101 6.87 12.99 21.07
CA GLU A 101 7.85 14.08 21.12
C GLU A 101 8.81 14.05 19.93
N LEU A 102 9.37 12.87 19.63
CA LEU A 102 10.25 12.67 18.48
C LEU A 102 9.52 12.95 17.15
N ARG A 103 8.26 12.54 17.02
CA ARG A 103 7.46 12.78 15.82
C ARG A 103 7.19 14.26 15.61
N ARG A 104 6.79 14.99 16.66
CA ARG A 104 6.55 16.45 16.59
C ARG A 104 7.79 17.23 16.19
N GLU A 105 8.96 16.83 16.69
CA GLU A 105 10.23 17.42 16.25
C GLU A 105 10.47 17.15 14.77
N GLU A 106 10.25 15.92 14.30
CA GLU A 106 10.47 15.55 12.90
C GLU A 106 9.51 16.29 11.95
N GLU A 107 8.26 16.51 12.36
CA GLU A 107 7.28 17.33 11.65
C GLU A 107 7.70 18.82 11.54
N SER A 108 8.57 19.29 12.43
CA SER A 108 9.11 20.66 12.39
C SER A 108 10.28 20.83 11.42
N PHE A 109 10.85 19.73 10.90
CA PHE A 109 11.98 19.80 9.99
C PHE A 109 11.60 20.35 8.61
N PRO A 110 12.55 20.98 7.90
CA PRO A 110 12.27 21.52 6.57
C PRO A 110 11.80 20.45 5.57
N THR A 111 10.71 20.73 4.86
CA THR A 111 10.26 19.90 3.74
C THR A 111 11.04 20.24 2.47
N TYR A 112 11.96 19.37 2.06
CA TYR A 112 12.79 19.60 0.86
C TYR A 112 12.09 19.36 -0.48
N SER A 113 11.06 18.51 -0.51
CA SER A 113 10.40 18.07 -1.73
C SER A 113 9.02 17.49 -1.42
N GLU A 114 8.07 17.63 -2.34
CA GLU A 114 6.75 16.98 -2.28
C GLU A 114 6.82 15.47 -2.57
N SER A 115 7.83 15.03 -3.33
CA SER A 115 8.14 13.60 -3.47
C SER A 115 8.73 13.06 -2.15
N PRO A 116 8.08 12.10 -1.47
CA PRO A 116 8.56 11.55 -0.19
C PRO A 116 9.96 10.93 -0.32
N TYR A 117 10.23 10.32 -1.47
CA TYR A 117 11.51 9.73 -1.81
C TYR A 117 12.61 10.79 -1.90
N LEU A 118 12.42 11.82 -2.72
CA LEU A 118 13.42 12.89 -2.85
C LEU A 118 13.58 13.70 -1.56
N HIS A 119 12.49 13.91 -0.82
CA HIS A 119 12.53 14.52 0.51
C HIS A 119 13.44 13.72 1.44
N ARG A 120 13.22 12.40 1.52
CA ARG A 120 14.01 11.51 2.37
C ARG A 120 15.48 11.51 2.00
N LEU A 121 15.81 11.42 0.70
CA LEU A 121 17.20 11.47 0.25
C LEU A 121 17.86 12.82 0.60
N ALA A 122 17.17 13.94 0.36
CA ALA A 122 17.69 15.27 0.69
C ALA A 122 17.91 15.45 2.21
N TYR A 123 16.96 14.98 3.02
CA TYR A 123 17.07 14.96 4.47
C TYR A 123 18.30 14.18 4.96
N LEU A 124 18.56 13.00 4.38
CA LEU A 124 19.74 12.20 4.71
C LEU A 124 21.04 12.88 4.27
N VAL A 125 21.07 13.45 3.06
CA VAL A 125 22.25 14.17 2.56
C VAL A 125 22.60 15.34 3.47
N ILE A 126 21.60 16.14 3.88
CA ILE A 126 21.81 17.27 4.78
C ILE A 126 22.29 16.79 6.14
N GLY A 127 21.65 15.75 6.69
CA GLY A 127 22.07 15.21 7.98
C GLY A 127 23.52 14.70 7.98
N VAL A 128 23.95 14.03 6.91
CA VAL A 128 25.35 13.60 6.76
C VAL A 128 26.28 14.79 6.54
N ALA A 129 25.89 15.75 5.71
CA ALA A 129 26.68 16.94 5.40
C ALA A 129 26.89 17.85 6.63
N ASP A 130 25.92 17.89 7.54
CA ASP A 130 25.97 18.68 8.79
C ASP A 130 26.43 17.85 10.00
N ALA A 131 26.89 16.61 9.78
CA ALA A 131 27.33 15.66 10.81
C ALA A 131 26.28 15.37 11.91
N THR A 132 24.99 15.54 11.60
CA THR A 132 23.87 15.14 12.46
C THR A 132 23.41 13.71 12.18
N LEU A 133 23.90 13.07 11.12
CA LEU A 133 23.73 11.65 10.82
C LEU A 133 25.08 10.97 10.61
N PRO A 134 25.18 9.66 10.96
CA PRO A 134 26.32 8.85 10.54
C PRO A 134 26.32 8.73 9.02
N ARG A 135 27.52 8.69 8.43
CA ARG A 135 27.69 8.68 6.97
C ARG A 135 27.04 7.47 6.31
N GLU A 136 27.11 6.33 6.99
CA GLU A 136 26.57 5.04 6.56
C GLU A 136 25.04 5.10 6.35
N ALA A 137 24.35 6.06 6.98
CA ALA A 137 22.91 6.26 6.79
C ALA A 137 22.53 6.61 5.34
N LEU A 138 23.44 7.22 4.57
CA LEU A 138 23.16 7.68 3.21
C LEU A 138 23.39 6.60 2.15
N ALA A 139 24.36 5.69 2.35
CA ALA A 139 24.79 4.76 1.31
C ALA A 139 23.66 3.87 0.73
N PRO A 140 22.83 3.18 1.55
CA PRO A 140 21.79 2.31 1.02
C PRO A 140 20.76 3.05 0.17
N TYR A 141 20.42 4.27 0.60
CA TYR A 141 19.47 5.12 -0.12
C TYR A 141 20.07 5.60 -1.43
N LEU A 142 21.33 6.04 -1.41
CA LEU A 142 21.99 6.51 -2.61
C LEU A 142 22.07 5.43 -3.71
N ASP A 143 22.30 4.18 -3.31
CA ASP A 143 22.31 3.05 -4.23
C ASP A 143 20.93 2.72 -4.78
N TRP A 144 19.93 2.66 -3.89
CA TRP A 144 18.56 2.43 -4.29
C TRP A 144 18.06 3.51 -5.27
N PHE A 145 18.26 4.79 -4.95
CA PHE A 145 17.80 5.91 -5.80
C PHE A 145 18.45 5.92 -7.17
N SER A 146 19.75 5.63 -7.21
CA SER A 146 20.46 5.59 -8.48
C SER A 146 19.94 4.45 -9.36
N HIS A 147 19.73 3.27 -8.79
CA HIS A 147 19.14 2.15 -9.51
C HIS A 147 17.73 2.45 -10.02
N GLN A 148 16.86 3.06 -9.19
CA GLN A 148 15.51 3.44 -9.62
C GLN A 148 15.54 4.49 -10.74
N THR A 149 16.45 5.46 -10.68
CA THR A 149 16.57 6.51 -11.69
C THR A 149 17.10 5.94 -13.02
N GLU A 150 18.11 5.07 -12.97
CA GLU A 150 18.62 4.37 -14.14
C GLU A 150 17.53 3.54 -14.83
N ARG A 151 16.72 2.83 -14.05
CA ARG A 151 15.55 2.10 -14.56
C ARG A 151 14.53 3.05 -15.19
N ALA A 152 14.18 4.15 -14.53
CA ALA A 152 13.25 5.13 -15.07
C ALA A 152 13.73 5.71 -16.41
N VAL A 153 15.04 5.94 -16.59
CA VAL A 153 15.60 6.38 -17.88
C VAL A 153 15.40 5.33 -18.97
N VAL A 154 15.59 4.05 -18.65
CA VAL A 154 15.36 2.94 -19.59
C VAL A 154 13.88 2.82 -19.94
N ASP A 155 13.01 2.88 -18.92
CA ASP A 155 11.56 2.77 -19.08
C ASP A 155 11.01 3.91 -19.93
N LEU A 156 11.45 5.15 -19.68
CA LEU A 156 11.06 6.31 -20.49
C LEU A 156 11.50 6.15 -21.94
N LYS A 157 12.74 5.69 -22.20
CA LYS A 157 13.21 5.42 -23.58
C LYS A 157 12.39 4.34 -24.26
N SER A 158 11.95 3.32 -23.53
CA SER A 158 11.08 2.28 -24.07
C SER A 158 9.72 2.86 -24.43
N TYR A 159 9.14 3.69 -23.56
CA TYR A 159 7.86 4.36 -23.79
C TYR A 159 7.93 5.32 -24.99
N LEU A 160 9.02 6.07 -25.15
CA LEU A 160 9.27 6.97 -26.28
C LEU A 160 9.38 6.26 -27.65
N LYS A 161 9.61 4.94 -27.69
CA LYS A 161 9.57 4.15 -28.94
C LYS A 161 8.15 3.83 -29.38
N GLY A 162 7.18 3.91 -28.47
CA GLY A 162 5.77 3.69 -28.78
C GLY A 162 5.12 4.89 -29.47
N ALA A 163 3.93 4.68 -30.03
CA ALA A 163 3.09 5.77 -30.50
C ALA A 163 2.45 6.47 -29.29
N ALA A 164 2.76 7.75 -29.09
CA ALA A 164 2.10 8.57 -28.09
C ALA A 164 0.61 8.77 -28.42
N GLU A 165 -0.21 8.98 -27.39
CA GLU A 165 -1.66 9.14 -27.49
C GLU A 165 -2.03 10.39 -28.30
N ASN A 166 -1.24 11.45 -28.18
CA ASN A 166 -1.36 12.67 -28.97
C ASN A 166 -0.02 13.45 -29.02
N ALA A 167 0.04 14.50 -29.84
CA ALA A 167 1.25 15.31 -30.02
C ALA A 167 1.71 16.03 -28.73
N ALA A 168 0.78 16.53 -27.91
CA ALA A 168 1.11 17.20 -26.65
C ALA A 168 1.68 16.21 -25.61
N VAL A 169 1.16 14.99 -25.56
CA VAL A 169 1.71 13.90 -24.74
C VAL A 169 3.10 13.50 -25.23
N ALA A 170 3.29 13.37 -26.55
CA ALA A 170 4.61 13.09 -27.13
C ALA A 170 5.63 14.17 -26.75
N GLU A 171 5.27 15.45 -26.90
CA GLU A 171 6.12 16.59 -26.54
C GLU A 171 6.50 16.58 -25.06
N THR A 172 5.51 16.41 -24.17
CA THR A 172 5.75 16.41 -22.72
C THR A 172 6.62 15.23 -22.30
N THR A 173 6.34 14.05 -22.84
CA THR A 173 7.10 12.84 -22.56
C THR A 173 8.55 12.98 -23.04
N ASN A 174 8.78 13.54 -24.22
CA ASN A 174 10.12 13.86 -24.72
C ASN A 174 10.83 14.86 -23.80
N ALA A 175 10.12 15.87 -23.31
CA ALA A 175 10.67 16.85 -22.40
C ALA A 175 11.09 16.26 -21.03
N MET A 176 10.57 15.10 -20.63
CA MET A 176 10.99 14.41 -19.40
C MET A 176 12.38 13.76 -19.50
N GLU A 177 12.91 13.52 -20.70
CA GLU A 177 14.17 12.79 -20.86
C GLU A 177 15.36 13.57 -20.32
N ALA A 178 15.45 14.87 -20.61
CA ALA A 178 16.58 15.71 -20.17
C ALA A 178 16.65 15.86 -18.64
N PRO A 179 15.55 16.21 -17.93
CA PRO A 179 15.54 16.27 -16.47
C PRO A 179 15.86 14.92 -15.81
N LEU A 180 15.38 13.81 -16.39
CA LEU A 180 15.63 12.47 -15.84
C LEU A 180 17.11 12.05 -15.99
N LYS A 181 17.72 12.37 -17.14
CA LYS A 181 19.18 12.20 -17.33
C LYS A 181 19.98 13.11 -16.39
N ALA A 182 19.56 14.36 -16.20
CA ALA A 182 20.21 15.29 -15.29
C ALA A 182 20.08 14.84 -13.82
N MET A 183 18.96 14.23 -13.45
CA MET A 183 18.75 13.58 -12.15
C MET A 183 19.72 12.40 -11.96
N ALA A 184 19.89 11.53 -12.96
CA ALA A 184 20.88 10.45 -12.91
C ALA A 184 22.32 10.97 -12.77
N ALA A 185 22.67 12.03 -13.51
CA ALA A 185 23.97 12.69 -13.39
C ALA A 185 24.19 13.29 -11.98
N SER A 186 23.16 13.93 -11.43
CA SER A 186 23.22 14.51 -10.07
C SER A 186 23.40 13.41 -9.00
N LEU A 187 22.81 12.23 -9.17
CA LEU A 187 23.03 11.08 -8.28
C LEU A 187 24.45 10.52 -8.41
N ALA A 188 25.03 10.52 -9.61
CA ALA A 188 26.43 10.15 -9.82
C ALA A 188 27.39 11.17 -9.16
N GLU A 189 27.12 12.47 -9.28
CA GLU A 189 27.85 13.52 -8.57
C GLU A 189 27.73 13.35 -7.06
N LEU A 190 26.52 13.06 -6.55
CA LEU A 190 26.25 12.82 -5.14
C LEU A 190 27.03 11.59 -4.62
N ARG A 191 27.10 10.50 -5.39
CA ARG A 191 27.95 9.33 -5.11
C ARG A 191 29.43 9.67 -5.09
N GLN A 192 29.89 10.50 -6.01
CA GLN A 192 31.29 10.91 -6.04
C GLN A 192 31.62 11.78 -4.83
N ALA A 193 30.78 12.75 -4.50
CA ALA A 193 30.92 13.60 -3.32
C ALA A 193 30.87 12.78 -2.03
N TYR A 194 29.97 11.80 -1.94
CA TYR A 194 29.90 10.83 -0.86
C TYR A 194 31.21 10.06 -0.72
N LYS A 195 31.81 9.54 -1.81
CA LYS A 195 33.09 8.80 -1.74
C LYS A 195 34.26 9.69 -1.34
N LYS A 196 34.27 10.95 -1.81
CA LYS A 196 35.34 11.93 -1.56
C LYS A 196 35.18 12.70 -0.25
N GLU A 197 34.16 12.40 0.55
CA GLU A 197 33.87 13.09 1.81
C GLU A 197 33.59 14.60 1.63
N SER A 198 33.12 14.99 0.44
CA SER A 198 32.96 16.40 0.09
C SER A 198 31.60 16.93 0.55
N VAL A 199 31.57 17.65 1.68
CA VAL A 199 30.36 18.28 2.22
C VAL A 199 29.74 19.28 1.24
N SER A 200 30.55 20.15 0.63
CA SER A 200 30.06 21.10 -0.37
C SER A 200 29.55 20.40 -1.63
N GLY A 201 30.22 19.33 -2.06
CA GLY A 201 29.78 18.50 -3.18
C GLY A 201 28.44 17.81 -2.90
N LEU A 202 28.23 17.30 -1.68
CA LEU A 202 26.97 16.69 -1.26
C LEU A 202 25.81 17.70 -1.34
N LYS A 203 26.01 18.90 -0.79
CA LYS A 203 24.98 19.96 -0.80
C LYS A 203 24.66 20.41 -2.23
N ALA A 204 25.67 20.67 -3.05
CA ALA A 204 25.50 21.09 -4.44
C ALA A 204 24.79 20.03 -5.31
N ALA A 205 25.20 18.76 -5.21
CA ALA A 205 24.56 17.68 -5.96
C ALA A 205 23.10 17.45 -5.52
N LYS A 206 22.81 17.59 -4.22
CA LYS A 206 21.44 17.55 -3.68
C LYS A 206 20.57 18.69 -4.19
N ASP A 207 21.10 19.92 -4.28
CA ASP A 207 20.34 21.06 -4.81
C ASP A 207 19.97 20.84 -6.29
N LYS A 208 20.93 20.41 -7.12
CA LYS A 208 20.66 20.01 -8.51
C LYS A 208 19.61 18.91 -8.59
N LEU A 209 19.73 17.88 -7.75
CA LEU A 209 18.80 16.76 -7.70
C LEU A 209 17.36 17.22 -7.39
N LEU A 210 17.20 18.10 -6.41
CA LEU A 210 15.90 18.66 -6.04
C LEU A 210 15.32 19.54 -7.15
N GLU A 211 16.14 20.31 -7.86
CA GLU A 211 15.73 21.09 -9.02
C GLU A 211 15.21 20.20 -10.16
N GLN A 212 15.93 19.14 -10.50
CA GLN A 212 15.49 18.19 -11.53
C GLN A 212 14.22 17.44 -11.10
N GLY A 213 14.11 17.09 -9.81
CA GLY A 213 12.91 16.47 -9.25
C GLY A 213 11.67 17.36 -9.36
N LYS A 214 11.81 18.67 -9.09
CA LYS A 214 10.73 19.65 -9.28
C LYS A 214 10.30 19.76 -10.73
N LEU A 215 11.26 19.81 -11.66
CA LEU A 215 10.96 19.87 -13.09
C LEU A 215 10.23 18.60 -13.57
N LEU A 216 10.67 17.42 -13.13
CA LEU A 216 9.98 16.16 -13.43
C LEU A 216 8.56 16.12 -12.85
N ALA A 217 8.36 16.61 -11.63
CA ALA A 217 7.01 16.67 -11.04
C ALA A 217 6.08 17.61 -11.83
N GLN A 218 6.60 18.76 -12.29
CA GLN A 218 5.85 19.69 -13.14
C GLN A 218 5.49 19.06 -14.48
N LEU A 219 6.45 18.41 -15.15
CA LEU A 219 6.21 17.72 -16.42
C LEU A 219 5.24 16.55 -16.26
N HIS A 220 5.34 15.81 -15.15
CA HIS A 220 4.38 14.76 -14.85
C HIS A 220 2.97 15.31 -14.66
N LYS A 221 2.81 16.44 -13.95
CA LYS A 221 1.51 17.11 -13.82
C LYS A 221 0.98 17.57 -15.19
N GLN A 222 1.82 18.21 -16.01
CA GLN A 222 1.43 18.61 -17.37
C GLN A 222 1.05 17.41 -18.23
N LEU A 223 1.78 16.29 -18.08
CA LEU A 223 1.47 15.05 -18.78
C LEU A 223 0.07 14.58 -18.39
N LEU A 224 -0.24 14.54 -17.08
CA LEU A 224 -1.57 14.17 -16.58
C LEU A 224 -2.68 15.10 -17.11
N GLU A 225 -2.40 16.40 -17.27
CA GLU A 225 -3.33 17.39 -17.83
C GLU A 225 -3.49 17.29 -19.37
N ARG A 226 -2.46 16.78 -20.06
CA ARG A 226 -2.38 16.70 -21.54
C ARG A 226 -2.79 15.33 -22.11
N LEU A 227 -2.86 14.31 -21.27
CA LEU A 227 -3.78 13.21 -21.52
C LEU A 227 -5.15 13.87 -21.77
N ALA A 228 -5.86 13.47 -22.84
CA ALA A 228 -7.11 14.05 -23.43
C ALA A 228 -8.17 14.57 -22.41
N PRO A 229 -9.31 15.20 -22.75
CA PRO A 229 -10.31 15.48 -21.71
C PRO A 229 -10.77 14.20 -21.01
N SER A 230 -11.01 14.27 -19.70
CA SER A 230 -11.52 13.15 -18.93
C SER A 230 -12.80 12.60 -19.57
N VAL A 231 -12.83 11.31 -19.86
CA VAL A 231 -14.02 10.70 -20.46
C VAL A 231 -15.01 10.45 -19.33
N ALA A 232 -16.17 11.09 -19.40
CA ALA A 232 -17.27 10.78 -18.51
C ALA A 232 -17.71 9.34 -18.79
N CYS A 233 -17.71 8.52 -17.75
CA CYS A 233 -18.15 7.15 -17.85
C CYS A 233 -19.62 7.09 -18.30
N PRO A 234 -19.96 6.44 -19.42
CA PRO A 234 -21.35 6.36 -19.88
C PRO A 234 -22.23 5.53 -18.92
N ARG A 235 -21.62 4.75 -18.03
CA ARG A 235 -22.33 3.90 -17.05
C ARG A 235 -22.60 4.57 -15.71
N CYS A 236 -21.72 5.45 -15.23
CA CYS A 236 -21.84 6.04 -13.89
C CYS A 236 -21.61 7.56 -13.83
N GLY A 237 -21.34 8.20 -14.96
CA GLY A 237 -21.06 9.65 -15.03
C GLY A 237 -19.71 10.07 -14.44
N ALA A 238 -18.97 9.17 -13.79
CA ALA A 238 -17.68 9.50 -13.19
C ALA A 238 -16.66 9.90 -14.27
N SER A 239 -15.99 11.03 -14.01
CA SER A 239 -14.87 11.50 -14.82
C SER A 239 -13.72 10.49 -14.66
N SER A 240 -13.34 9.87 -15.78
CA SER A 240 -12.24 8.91 -15.81
C SER A 240 -11.04 9.53 -16.52
N PRO A 241 -9.81 9.15 -16.12
CA PRO A 241 -8.62 9.68 -16.75
C PRO A 241 -8.63 9.45 -18.26
N PRO A 242 -7.95 10.30 -19.01
CA PRO A 242 -8.03 10.29 -20.45
C PRO A 242 -7.25 9.12 -21.04
N GLY A 243 -7.78 8.50 -22.10
CA GLY A 243 -7.23 7.26 -22.63
C GLY A 243 -7.49 6.02 -21.76
N SER A 244 -8.12 6.18 -20.59
CA SER A 244 -8.54 5.06 -19.78
C SER A 244 -9.57 4.24 -20.54
N ARG A 245 -9.28 2.97 -20.76
CA ARG A 245 -10.26 2.04 -21.35
C ARG A 245 -11.30 1.60 -20.33
N GLN A 246 -11.13 1.91 -19.05
CA GLN A 246 -12.02 1.52 -17.96
C GLN A 246 -12.25 2.69 -17.01
N CYS A 247 -13.47 2.80 -16.48
CA CYS A 247 -13.84 3.79 -15.49
C CYS A 247 -13.12 3.50 -14.17
N THR A 248 -12.45 4.48 -13.58
CA THR A 248 -11.77 4.28 -12.29
C THR A 248 -12.74 4.12 -11.11
N ALA A 249 -14.01 4.52 -11.27
CA ALA A 249 -15.03 4.42 -10.22
C ALA A 249 -15.86 3.13 -10.29
N CYS A 250 -16.10 2.57 -11.48
CA CYS A 250 -16.98 1.41 -11.65
C CYS A 250 -16.43 0.33 -12.59
N SER A 251 -15.19 0.50 -13.05
CA SER A 251 -14.44 -0.41 -13.95
C SER A 251 -15.12 -0.71 -15.29
N SER A 252 -16.17 0.04 -15.65
CA SER A 252 -16.84 -0.11 -16.95
C SER A 252 -15.92 0.30 -18.07
N ARG A 253 -15.91 -0.42 -19.20
CA ARG A 253 -15.16 0.04 -20.35
C ARG A 253 -15.68 1.38 -20.87
N LEU A 254 -14.76 2.29 -21.23
CA LEU A 254 -15.09 3.62 -21.75
C LEU A 254 -15.09 3.60 -23.29
N PRO A 255 -15.93 4.42 -23.95
CA PRO A 255 -15.98 4.49 -25.41
C PRO A 255 -14.61 4.85 -25.95
N SER A 256 -14.12 4.06 -26.90
CA SER A 256 -12.87 4.40 -27.61
C SER A 256 -13.19 5.55 -28.57
N LEU A 257 -12.58 6.72 -28.37
CA LEU A 257 -12.70 7.81 -29.34
C LEU A 257 -12.12 7.35 -30.68
N PRO A 258 -12.87 7.46 -31.79
CA PRO A 258 -12.39 7.01 -33.10
C PRO A 258 -11.12 7.79 -33.49
N GLY A 259 -10.02 7.05 -33.69
CA GLY A 259 -8.70 7.60 -34.06
C GLY A 259 -7.60 7.50 -32.99
N GLY A 260 -7.89 7.01 -31.78
CA GLY A 260 -6.86 6.75 -30.76
C GLY A 260 -6.18 5.38 -30.92
N PRO A 261 -4.84 5.26 -30.85
CA PRO A 261 -4.18 3.96 -30.81
C PRO A 261 -4.47 3.22 -29.50
N PRO A 262 -4.35 1.87 -29.48
CA PRO A 262 -4.54 1.08 -28.27
C PRO A 262 -3.54 1.46 -27.17
N SER A 263 -4.03 1.70 -25.96
CA SER A 263 -3.24 2.07 -24.78
C SER A 263 -2.19 0.98 -24.43
N SER A 264 -1.00 1.39 -23.99
CA SER A 264 0.17 0.52 -23.75
C SER A 264 0.06 -0.36 -22.48
N LEU A 265 -1.08 -0.37 -21.79
CA LEU A 265 -1.37 -1.31 -20.70
C LEU A 265 -1.55 -2.76 -21.17
N ASP A 266 -1.65 -2.99 -22.48
CA ASP A 266 -1.87 -4.32 -23.07
C ASP A 266 -0.57 -5.08 -23.48
N MET A 267 0.63 -4.53 -23.30
CA MET A 267 1.88 -5.23 -23.70
C MET A 267 2.44 -6.27 -22.71
N MET A 268 1.79 -6.51 -21.57
CA MET A 268 2.09 -7.66 -20.71
C MET A 268 1.07 -8.80 -20.82
N ALA A 269 0.08 -8.69 -21.71
CA ALA A 269 -0.79 -9.80 -22.00
C ALA A 269 -0.10 -10.71 -23.02
N GLY A 270 0.42 -11.85 -22.54
CA GLY A 270 0.64 -13.02 -23.37
C GLY A 270 -0.64 -13.45 -24.10
N PRO A 271 -0.60 -14.51 -24.93
CA PRO A 271 -1.77 -14.94 -25.71
C PRO A 271 -3.01 -15.01 -24.82
N ALA A 272 -4.07 -14.32 -25.26
CA ALA A 272 -5.25 -14.06 -24.47
C ALA A 272 -5.79 -15.36 -23.85
N PRO A 273 -5.89 -15.47 -22.51
CA PRO A 273 -6.72 -16.50 -21.92
C PRO A 273 -8.17 -16.27 -22.35
N SER A 274 -8.88 -17.37 -22.62
CA SER A 274 -10.17 -17.41 -23.31
C SER A 274 -11.34 -16.72 -22.58
N LYS A 275 -11.13 -16.13 -21.41
CA LYS A 275 -12.04 -15.19 -20.74
C LYS A 275 -11.22 -14.23 -19.84
N PRO A 276 -11.51 -12.92 -19.78
CA PRO A 276 -10.84 -12.02 -18.84
C PRO A 276 -11.19 -12.43 -17.40
N ARG A 277 -10.20 -12.91 -16.65
CA ARG A 277 -10.34 -13.25 -15.23
C ARG A 277 -9.99 -12.02 -14.39
N PHE A 278 -10.87 -11.63 -13.47
CA PHE A 278 -10.62 -10.50 -12.57
C PHE A 278 -9.52 -10.88 -11.56
N ALA A 279 -8.55 -10.00 -11.35
CA ALA A 279 -7.43 -10.24 -10.42
C ALA A 279 -7.90 -10.59 -9.00
N TYR A 280 -9.02 -10.02 -8.54
CA TYR A 280 -9.61 -10.29 -7.24
C TYR A 280 -10.16 -11.72 -7.11
N VAL A 281 -10.65 -12.30 -8.21
CA VAL A 281 -11.16 -13.68 -8.27
C VAL A 281 -10.00 -14.67 -8.24
N VAL A 282 -8.91 -14.38 -8.97
CA VAL A 282 -7.70 -15.22 -8.96
C VAL A 282 -7.10 -15.30 -7.56
N ARG A 283 -6.95 -14.15 -6.89
CA ARG A 283 -6.45 -14.10 -5.50
C ARG A 283 -7.33 -14.91 -4.53
N LEU A 284 -8.64 -14.89 -4.72
CA LEU A 284 -9.58 -15.67 -3.93
C LEU A 284 -9.47 -17.17 -4.21
N GLU A 285 -9.42 -17.58 -5.49
CA GLU A 285 -9.21 -18.97 -5.90
C GLU A 285 -7.92 -19.55 -5.29
N GLU A 286 -6.82 -18.78 -5.34
CA GLU A 286 -5.52 -19.17 -4.77
C GLU A 286 -5.58 -19.34 -3.24
N ALA A 287 -6.24 -18.41 -2.53
CA ALA A 287 -6.40 -18.49 -1.08
C ALA A 287 -7.28 -19.67 -0.65
N VAL A 288 -8.32 -19.96 -1.43
CA VAL A 288 -9.19 -21.13 -1.20
C VAL A 288 -8.42 -22.42 -1.45
N ALA A 289 -7.66 -22.50 -2.54
CA ALA A 289 -6.82 -23.66 -2.83
C ALA A 289 -5.78 -23.91 -1.72
N ALA A 290 -5.07 -22.86 -1.28
CA ALA A 290 -4.10 -22.95 -0.19
C ALA A 290 -4.72 -23.44 1.13
N TYR A 291 -5.95 -23.04 1.44
CA TYR A 291 -6.68 -23.52 2.61
C TYR A 291 -7.18 -24.97 2.48
N LEU A 292 -7.60 -25.37 1.28
CA LEU A 292 -8.01 -26.76 1.03
C LEU A 292 -6.82 -27.72 1.13
N ASP A 293 -5.62 -27.24 0.79
CA ASP A 293 -4.36 -27.98 0.91
C ASP A 293 -3.81 -27.98 2.35
N ASP A 294 -3.90 -26.85 3.06
CA ASP A 294 -3.48 -26.71 4.46
C ASP A 294 -4.55 -25.96 5.30
N PRO A 295 -5.31 -26.68 6.16
CA PRO A 295 -6.29 -26.05 7.04
C PRO A 295 -5.70 -25.02 8.01
N ASN A 296 -4.38 -25.01 8.26
CA ASN A 296 -3.72 -23.98 9.06
C ASN A 296 -3.65 -22.62 8.35
N ALA A 297 -3.86 -22.58 7.04
CA ALA A 297 -3.95 -21.34 6.27
C ALA A 297 -5.28 -20.59 6.49
N PHE A 298 -6.15 -21.07 7.40
CA PHE A 298 -7.44 -20.45 7.67
C PHE A 298 -7.36 -18.95 7.97
N ALA A 299 -6.36 -18.52 8.76
CA ALA A 299 -6.21 -17.09 9.09
C ALA A 299 -5.97 -16.23 7.84
N GLN A 300 -5.13 -16.71 6.92
CA GLN A 300 -4.85 -16.04 5.65
C GLN A 300 -6.07 -16.05 4.74
N LEU A 301 -6.79 -17.19 4.65
CA LEU A 301 -8.04 -17.26 3.92
C LEU A 301 -9.06 -16.27 4.47
N SER A 302 -9.22 -16.17 5.80
CA SER A 302 -10.16 -15.26 6.43
C SER A 302 -9.90 -13.80 6.06
N GLU A 303 -8.63 -13.37 6.04
CA GLU A 303 -8.26 -12.02 5.62
C GLU A 303 -8.61 -11.75 4.15
N VAL A 304 -8.38 -12.75 3.26
CA VAL A 304 -8.76 -12.63 1.85
C VAL A 304 -10.28 -12.58 1.68
N LEU A 305 -11.04 -13.37 2.44
CA LEU A 305 -12.50 -13.36 2.42
C LEU A 305 -13.07 -12.02 2.90
N ASP A 306 -12.55 -11.47 4.00
CA ASP A 306 -12.97 -10.16 4.52
C ASP A 306 -12.67 -9.04 3.53
N TRP A 307 -11.46 -9.05 2.95
CA TRP A 307 -11.09 -8.10 1.91
C TRP A 307 -11.98 -8.23 0.67
N PHE A 308 -12.27 -9.45 0.22
CA PHE A 308 -13.14 -9.69 -0.94
C PHE A 308 -14.56 -9.20 -0.67
N ALA A 309 -15.13 -9.52 0.50
CA ALA A 309 -16.44 -9.07 0.93
C ALA A 309 -16.54 -7.54 0.97
N GLY A 310 -15.49 -6.86 1.47
CA GLY A 310 -15.39 -5.40 1.45
C GLY A 310 -15.49 -4.82 0.03
N ASN A 311 -14.74 -5.40 -0.93
CA ASN A 311 -14.77 -4.96 -2.32
C ASN A 311 -16.11 -5.22 -3.00
N VAL A 312 -16.73 -6.38 -2.78
CA VAL A 312 -18.05 -6.71 -3.34
C VAL A 312 -19.10 -5.73 -2.83
N ARG A 313 -19.16 -5.50 -1.52
CA ARG A 313 -20.13 -4.57 -0.91
C ARG A 313 -19.94 -3.14 -1.43
N GLN A 314 -18.71 -2.67 -1.55
CA GLN A 314 -18.40 -1.36 -2.13
C GLN A 314 -18.86 -1.27 -3.59
N ALA A 315 -18.57 -2.29 -4.40
CA ALA A 315 -19.00 -2.35 -5.80
C ALA A 315 -20.52 -2.39 -5.94
N SER A 316 -21.22 -3.16 -5.10
CA SER A 316 -22.67 -3.24 -5.05
C SER A 316 -23.30 -1.88 -4.66
N GLN A 317 -22.71 -1.15 -3.70
CA GLN A 317 -23.15 0.20 -3.35
C GLN A 317 -22.93 1.20 -4.49
N ALA A 318 -21.77 1.17 -5.13
CA ALA A 318 -21.46 2.02 -6.28
C ALA A 318 -22.42 1.76 -7.45
N LEU A 319 -22.78 0.49 -7.70
CA LEU A 319 -23.75 0.13 -8.74
C LEU A 319 -25.16 0.64 -8.43
N LYS A 320 -25.61 0.55 -7.17
CA LYS A 320 -26.90 1.09 -6.73
C LYS A 320 -26.96 2.61 -6.83
N ALA A 321 -25.85 3.29 -6.55
CA ALA A 321 -25.75 4.75 -6.64
C ALA A 321 -25.62 5.26 -8.09
N ALA A 322 -25.24 4.40 -9.04
CA ALA A 322 -25.05 4.78 -10.43
C ALA A 322 -26.39 5.10 -11.11
N LYS A 323 -26.55 6.37 -11.49
CA LYS A 323 -27.66 6.83 -12.33
C LYS A 323 -27.38 6.52 -13.79
N ALA A 324 -28.42 6.07 -14.50
CA ALA A 324 -28.36 6.01 -15.95
C ALA A 324 -28.23 7.44 -16.52
N PRO A 325 -27.57 7.61 -17.68
CA PRO A 325 -27.61 8.87 -18.41
C PRO A 325 -29.04 9.32 -18.73
N ASP A 326 -29.28 10.64 -18.70
CA ASP A 326 -30.59 11.22 -19.03
C ASP A 326 -30.98 11.03 -20.51
N SER A 327 -29.99 10.76 -21.37
CA SER A 327 -30.20 10.48 -22.79
C SER A 327 -29.09 9.62 -23.36
N TYR A 328 -29.42 8.70 -24.27
CA TYR A 328 -28.47 7.92 -25.04
C TYR A 328 -28.37 8.45 -26.49
N PRO A 329 -27.18 8.39 -27.12
CA PRO A 329 -26.97 8.76 -28.53
C PRO A 329 -27.86 8.03 -29.55
N SER A 330 -28.28 6.78 -29.27
CA SER A 330 -29.21 6.04 -30.12
C SER A 330 -30.05 5.03 -29.32
N PRO A 331 -31.22 4.61 -29.85
CA PRO A 331 -32.04 3.55 -29.26
C PRO A 331 -31.31 2.20 -29.14
N GLU A 332 -30.43 1.87 -30.09
CA GLU A 332 -29.62 0.65 -30.04
C GLU A 332 -28.62 0.69 -28.87
N LEU A 333 -27.98 1.84 -28.64
CA LEU A 333 -27.04 2.00 -27.52
C LEU A 333 -27.77 2.00 -26.18
N GLN A 334 -29.00 2.52 -26.13
CA GLN A 334 -29.87 2.42 -24.96
C GLN A 334 -30.18 0.96 -24.64
N ALA A 335 -30.65 0.19 -25.61
CA ALA A 335 -30.99 -1.23 -25.40
C ALA A 335 -29.76 -2.07 -25.00
N GLN A 336 -28.60 -1.80 -25.59
CA GLN A 336 -27.33 -2.44 -25.19
C GLN A 336 -26.93 -2.08 -23.76
N SER A 337 -27.07 -0.82 -23.37
CA SER A 337 -26.75 -0.34 -22.02
C SER A 337 -27.69 -0.92 -20.97
N GLU A 338 -28.98 -1.02 -21.25
CA GLU A 338 -29.98 -1.66 -20.39
C GLU A 338 -29.68 -3.16 -20.21
N LYS A 339 -29.36 -3.87 -21.29
CA LYS A 339 -29.00 -5.29 -21.24
C LYS A 339 -27.69 -5.53 -20.48
N ALA A 340 -26.69 -4.69 -20.70
CA ALA A 340 -25.43 -4.76 -19.96
C ALA A 340 -25.66 -4.50 -18.46
N ARG A 341 -26.49 -3.50 -18.11
CA ARG A 341 -26.84 -3.19 -16.72
C ARG A 341 -27.55 -4.36 -16.04
N ALA A 342 -28.50 -5.02 -16.72
CA ALA A 342 -29.19 -6.19 -16.18
C ALA A 342 -28.23 -7.34 -15.85
N LEU A 343 -27.26 -7.64 -16.72
CA LEU A 343 -26.22 -8.65 -16.48
C LEU A 343 -25.29 -8.27 -15.31
N LEU A 344 -24.99 -6.98 -15.15
CA LEU A 344 -24.19 -6.48 -14.03
C LEU A 344 -24.92 -6.58 -12.70
N GLU A 345 -26.21 -6.28 -12.68
CA GLU A 345 -27.06 -6.42 -11.50
C GLU A 345 -27.30 -7.89 -11.14
N GLU A 346 -27.40 -8.77 -12.14
CA GLU A 346 -27.43 -10.23 -11.93
C GLU A 346 -26.11 -10.74 -11.35
N GLY A 347 -24.97 -10.40 -11.96
CA GLY A 347 -23.66 -10.78 -11.47
C GLY A 347 -23.35 -10.22 -10.08
N GLY A 348 -23.75 -8.98 -9.79
CA GLY A 348 -23.64 -8.37 -8.45
C GLY A 348 -24.44 -9.13 -7.39
N ARG A 349 -25.67 -9.56 -7.70
CA ARG A 349 -26.48 -10.37 -6.77
C ARG A 349 -25.84 -11.74 -6.50
N MET A 350 -25.20 -12.35 -7.49
CA MET A 350 -24.46 -13.62 -7.30
C MET A 350 -23.24 -13.42 -6.38
N MET A 351 -22.51 -12.31 -6.55
CA MET A 351 -21.39 -11.95 -5.70
C MET A 351 -21.82 -11.64 -4.26
N ASP A 352 -22.94 -10.94 -4.06
CA ASP A 352 -23.48 -10.67 -2.72
C ASP A 352 -23.84 -11.99 -2.00
N ARG A 353 -24.49 -12.95 -2.68
CA ARG A 353 -24.77 -14.28 -2.10
C ARG A 353 -23.50 -15.07 -1.80
N ALA A 354 -22.50 -14.99 -2.67
CA ALA A 354 -21.21 -15.64 -2.43
C ALA A 354 -20.52 -15.12 -1.16
N VAL A 355 -20.64 -13.82 -0.89
CA VAL A 355 -20.16 -13.22 0.36
C VAL A 355 -20.91 -13.77 1.58
N GLU A 356 -22.23 -13.94 1.50
CA GLU A 356 -23.02 -14.56 2.58
C GLU A 356 -22.57 -16.00 2.87
N ASP A 357 -22.27 -16.78 1.82
CA ASP A 357 -21.74 -18.14 1.94
C ASP A 357 -20.32 -18.15 2.55
N PHE A 358 -19.45 -17.19 2.21
CA PHE A 358 -18.13 -17.05 2.83
C PHE A 358 -18.21 -16.65 4.31
N GLU A 359 -19.14 -15.77 4.68
CA GLU A 359 -19.39 -15.41 6.08
C GLU A 359 -19.97 -16.58 6.87
N ALA A 360 -20.81 -17.40 6.24
CA ALA A 360 -21.29 -18.65 6.83
C ALA A 360 -20.11 -19.60 7.08
N PHE A 361 -19.23 -19.80 6.09
CA PHE A 361 -18.01 -20.58 6.24
C PHE A 361 -17.07 -20.03 7.33
N GLN A 362 -16.91 -18.71 7.43
CA GLN A 362 -16.10 -18.08 8.48
C GLN A 362 -16.64 -18.33 9.90
N ARG A 363 -17.94 -18.62 10.04
CA ARG A 363 -18.58 -18.97 11.32
C ARG A 363 -18.61 -20.47 11.60
N SER A 364 -18.99 -21.27 10.60
CA SER A 364 -19.27 -22.71 10.78
C SER A 364 -18.10 -23.62 10.39
N ARG A 365 -17.13 -23.10 9.62
CA ARG A 365 -16.05 -23.88 8.97
C ARG A 365 -16.56 -24.97 8.03
N GLU A 366 -17.83 -24.93 7.63
CA GLU A 366 -18.40 -25.91 6.72
C GLU A 366 -17.89 -25.73 5.31
N ARG A 367 -17.17 -26.73 4.79
CA ARG A 367 -16.60 -26.72 3.44
C ARG A 367 -17.64 -26.46 2.34
N SER A 368 -18.86 -26.94 2.52
CA SER A 368 -19.94 -26.73 1.55
C SER A 368 -20.28 -25.24 1.34
N ALA A 369 -20.14 -24.41 2.39
CA ALA A 369 -20.34 -22.97 2.29
C ALA A 369 -19.19 -22.29 1.55
N LEU A 370 -17.94 -22.75 1.73
CA LEU A 370 -16.79 -22.26 0.97
C LEU A 370 -16.92 -22.57 -0.53
N GLU A 371 -17.35 -23.79 -0.87
CA GLU A 371 -17.51 -24.24 -2.25
C GLU A 371 -18.65 -23.49 -2.97
N ARG A 372 -19.80 -23.31 -2.31
CA ARG A 372 -20.90 -22.49 -2.86
C ARG A 372 -20.51 -21.03 -3.03
N GLY A 373 -19.76 -20.47 -2.07
CA GLY A 373 -19.23 -19.12 -2.20
C GLY A 373 -18.34 -18.98 -3.44
N LEU A 374 -17.42 -19.93 -3.65
CA LEU A 374 -16.54 -19.91 -4.82
C LEU A 374 -17.32 -20.06 -6.15
N GLU A 375 -18.28 -20.97 -6.21
CA GLU A 375 -19.16 -21.14 -7.38
C GLU A 375 -19.94 -19.85 -7.69
N GLY A 376 -20.49 -19.20 -6.66
CA GLY A 376 -21.21 -17.93 -6.78
C GLY A 376 -20.33 -16.79 -7.30
N VAL A 377 -19.06 -16.73 -6.87
CA VAL A 377 -18.08 -15.76 -7.41
C VAL A 377 -17.81 -16.02 -8.89
N LEU A 378 -17.59 -17.27 -9.29
CA LEU A 378 -17.29 -17.61 -10.67
C LEU A 378 -18.48 -17.31 -11.60
N ALA A 379 -19.69 -17.69 -11.19
CA ALA A 379 -20.91 -17.40 -11.94
C ALA A 379 -21.17 -15.88 -12.05
N GLY A 380 -20.99 -15.15 -10.94
CA GLY A 380 -21.10 -13.69 -10.94
C GLY A 380 -20.07 -13.02 -11.84
N ALA A 381 -18.84 -13.52 -11.85
CA ALA A 381 -17.75 -13.00 -12.67
C ALA A 381 -18.02 -13.24 -14.16
N ASP A 382 -18.58 -14.39 -14.52
CA ASP A 382 -19.01 -14.68 -15.88
C ASP A 382 -20.10 -13.70 -16.35
N LYS A 383 -21.13 -13.43 -15.53
CA LYS A 383 -22.19 -12.45 -15.85
C LYS A 383 -21.66 -11.04 -16.02
N ILE A 384 -20.73 -10.62 -15.16
CA ILE A 384 -20.05 -9.33 -15.29
C ILE A 384 -19.20 -9.32 -16.58
N GLY A 385 -18.53 -10.42 -16.91
CA GLY A 385 -17.77 -10.57 -18.16
C GLY A 385 -18.66 -10.45 -19.41
N GLU A 386 -19.82 -11.11 -19.42
CA GLU A 386 -20.82 -11.01 -20.51
C GLU A 386 -21.28 -9.56 -20.70
N SER A 387 -21.55 -8.84 -19.61
CA SER A 387 -21.96 -7.43 -19.69
C SER A 387 -20.90 -6.54 -20.37
N GLN A 388 -19.61 -6.84 -20.15
CA GLN A 388 -18.51 -6.08 -20.73
C GLN A 388 -18.34 -6.37 -22.23
N GLN A 389 -18.78 -7.53 -22.69
CA GLN A 389 -18.74 -7.90 -24.11
C GLN A 389 -19.83 -7.18 -24.92
N LEU A 390 -20.97 -6.87 -24.30
CA LEU A 390 -22.06 -6.10 -24.94
C LEU A 390 -21.72 -4.62 -25.15
N LEU A 391 -20.69 -4.11 -24.45
CA LEU A 391 -20.24 -2.71 -24.52
C LEU A 391 -18.94 -2.54 -25.32
N LYS A 392 -18.56 -3.57 -26.09
CA LYS A 392 -17.50 -3.49 -27.12
C LYS A 392 -18.10 -2.97 -28.41
#